data_AF-A0A2M7CTU5-F1
#
_entry.id   AF-A0A2M7CTU5-F1
#
_cell.length_a   1.000
_cell.length_b   1.000
_cell.length_c   1.000
_cell.angle_alpha   90.00
_cell.angle_beta   90.00
_cell.angle_gamma   90.00
#
_symmetry.space_group_name_H-M   'P 1'
#
loop_
_entity.id
_entity.type
_entity.pdbx_description
1 polymer ?
#
loop_
_entity_poly.entity_id
_entity_poly.type
_entity_poly.pdbx_seq_one_letter_code
_entity_poly.pdbx_strand_id
1 'polypeptide(L)'
;NTFAFNVTGNGDTLFESNETFFVNVSSVVGAVVTDGQGLGTFLNDDASPSVSLGSPSLAEGNVGTSVANVGVTLSAVAGTDITVAVSTADGTATLGDNDYLAASSNVLIPAGSLSGNFPVTINGDTVVEADETIMVSGLVMRQSGAPDRMPPSNGTITLLNDDTASELSLNLTAAPDPVFPGGTLTYTLNGNNAGPDPAVAAQVTINFATEFASLLAPGWTCTTPAVGFGGAINCTLASLPLGAFQFTLVTTVPTSALPGQTLDIDAAISSASNDAIPANNLTGTMTTVAALPSIPAVAIPV
;
A
#
# COMPACT_ATOMS: atom_id res chain seq x y z
N ASN A 1 -8.91 -59.96 53.69
CA ASN A 1 -9.03 -60.39 52.29
C ASN A 1 -9.22 -59.17 51.42
N THR A 2 -8.51 -59.10 50.31
CA THR A 2 -8.65 -58.04 49.30
C THR A 2 -9.22 -58.69 48.04
N PHE A 3 -10.24 -58.06 47.47
CA PHE A 3 -10.77 -58.42 46.16
C PHE A 3 -10.41 -57.32 45.18
N ALA A 4 -9.92 -57.71 44.01
CA ALA A 4 -9.59 -56.80 42.92
C ALA A 4 -10.38 -57.21 41.69
N PHE A 5 -10.74 -56.22 40.89
CA PHE A 5 -11.27 -56.39 39.55
C PHE A 5 -10.64 -55.34 38.66
N ASN A 6 -10.62 -55.59 37.35
CA ASN A 6 -10.03 -54.68 36.38
C ASN A 6 -11.10 -53.75 35.81
N VAL A 7 -10.73 -52.49 35.65
CA VAL A 7 -11.46 -51.52 34.82
C VAL A 7 -10.61 -51.28 33.59
N THR A 8 -11.17 -51.54 32.40
CA THR A 8 -10.50 -51.30 31.13
C THR A 8 -10.98 -49.98 30.55
N GLY A 9 -10.06 -49.08 30.20
CA GLY A 9 -10.36 -47.87 29.44
C GLY A 9 -10.49 -48.18 27.95
N ASN A 10 -11.25 -47.35 27.23
CA ASN A 10 -11.29 -47.39 25.75
C ASN A 10 -10.29 -46.35 25.24
N GLY A 11 -9.06 -46.78 24.95
CA GLY A 11 -8.05 -45.86 24.41
C GLY A 11 -8.31 -45.52 22.95
N ASP A 12 -7.99 -44.30 22.56
CA ASP A 12 -7.93 -43.88 21.16
C ASP A 12 -6.64 -43.10 20.84
N THR A 13 -6.70 -42.08 19.99
CA THR A 13 -5.53 -41.26 19.60
C THR A 13 -5.82 -39.75 19.67
N LEU A 14 -6.97 -39.36 20.21
CA LEU A 14 -7.44 -37.98 20.22
C LEU A 14 -6.91 -37.29 21.47
N PHE A 15 -6.07 -36.27 21.28
CA PHE A 15 -5.54 -35.51 22.41
C PHE A 15 -6.65 -34.87 23.26
N GLU A 16 -6.77 -35.29 24.51
CA GLU A 16 -7.82 -34.85 25.42
C GLU A 16 -7.33 -34.66 26.87
N SER A 17 -8.25 -34.26 27.76
CA SER A 17 -7.95 -34.10 29.18
C SER A 17 -8.06 -35.42 29.92
N ASN A 18 -7.38 -35.54 31.07
CA ASN A 18 -7.57 -36.68 31.96
C ASN A 18 -9.04 -36.79 32.38
N GLU A 19 -9.56 -38.01 32.36
CA GLU A 19 -10.94 -38.32 32.67
C GLU A 19 -11.06 -38.99 34.03
N THR A 20 -12.22 -38.89 34.69
CA THR A 20 -12.46 -39.57 35.97
C THR A 20 -13.69 -40.46 35.93
N PHE A 21 -13.65 -41.52 36.72
CA PHE A 21 -14.79 -42.43 36.91
C PHE A 21 -14.92 -42.82 38.38
N PHE A 22 -16.13 -43.19 38.79
CA PHE A 22 -16.40 -43.68 40.13
C PHE A 22 -16.72 -45.18 40.14
N VAL A 23 -16.15 -45.89 41.11
CA VAL A 23 -16.54 -47.25 41.48
C VAL A 23 -17.35 -47.18 42.75
N ASN A 24 -18.62 -47.58 42.70
CA ASN A 24 -19.50 -47.60 43.87
C ASN A 24 -19.64 -49.03 44.41
N VAL A 25 -19.43 -49.19 45.72
CA VAL A 25 -19.72 -50.42 46.45
C VAL A 25 -21.19 -50.39 46.88
N SER A 26 -21.96 -51.40 46.47
CA SER A 26 -23.38 -51.52 46.80
C SER A 26 -23.73 -52.93 47.30
N SER A 27 -24.94 -53.09 47.85
CA SER A 27 -25.48 -54.40 48.30
C SER A 27 -24.62 -55.14 49.34
N VAL A 28 -23.94 -54.40 50.22
CA VAL A 28 -23.12 -54.98 51.30
C VAL A 28 -24.01 -55.55 52.41
N VAL A 29 -23.81 -56.82 52.76
CA VAL A 29 -24.54 -57.53 53.82
C VAL A 29 -23.55 -57.92 54.93
N GLY A 30 -23.93 -57.68 56.19
CA GLY A 30 -23.13 -58.10 57.37
C GLY A 30 -21.95 -57.19 57.72
N ALA A 31 -21.84 -56.01 57.10
CA ALA A 31 -20.82 -55.00 57.42
C ALA A 31 -21.37 -53.58 57.25
N VAL A 32 -20.72 -52.60 57.89
CA VAL A 32 -20.95 -51.16 57.68
C VAL A 32 -19.93 -50.65 56.67
N VAL A 33 -20.39 -49.94 55.64
CA VAL A 33 -19.51 -49.30 54.64
C VAL A 33 -19.12 -47.92 55.12
N THR A 34 -17.84 -47.70 55.43
CA THR A 34 -17.29 -46.39 55.83
C THR A 34 -16.66 -45.63 54.66
N ASP A 35 -16.24 -46.35 53.63
CA ASP A 35 -15.79 -45.82 52.35
C ASP A 35 -16.36 -46.73 51.25
N GLY A 36 -17.30 -46.19 50.48
CA GLY A 36 -18.06 -46.93 49.49
C GLY A 36 -17.77 -46.50 48.06
N GLN A 37 -16.86 -45.55 47.84
CA GLN A 37 -16.63 -44.99 46.52
C GLN A 37 -15.14 -44.83 46.22
N GLY A 38 -14.66 -45.54 45.21
CA GLY A 38 -13.35 -45.32 44.62
C GLY A 38 -13.43 -44.31 43.48
N LEU A 39 -12.48 -43.37 43.42
CA LEU A 39 -12.24 -42.51 42.27
C LEU A 39 -11.10 -43.09 41.44
N GLY A 40 -11.34 -43.34 40.16
CA GLY A 40 -10.31 -43.67 39.19
C GLY A 40 -10.09 -42.52 38.20
N THR A 41 -8.91 -42.49 37.59
CA THR A 41 -8.53 -41.50 36.58
C THR A 41 -7.93 -42.21 35.38
N PHE A 42 -8.40 -41.88 34.18
CA PHE A 42 -7.72 -42.21 32.94
C PHE A 42 -6.79 -41.04 32.59
N LEU A 43 -5.51 -41.33 32.43
CA LEU A 43 -4.51 -40.35 32.04
C LEU A 43 -4.44 -40.34 30.52
N ASN A 44 -4.48 -39.15 29.91
CA ASN A 44 -4.26 -38.99 28.48
C ASN A 44 -2.79 -39.35 28.16
N ASP A 45 -2.59 -40.36 27.33
CA ASP A 45 -1.29 -40.75 26.77
C ASP A 45 -1.16 -40.41 25.28
N ASP A 46 -2.13 -39.68 24.74
CA ASP A 46 -2.15 -39.23 23.34
C ASP A 46 -1.23 -38.03 23.09
N ALA A 47 -0.65 -38.02 21.88
CA ALA A 47 0.28 -36.99 21.47
C ALA A 47 -0.39 -35.63 21.30
N SER A 48 0.18 -34.60 21.92
CA SER A 48 -0.26 -33.21 21.75
C SER A 48 -0.05 -32.73 20.31
N PRO A 49 -1.03 -32.07 19.66
CA PRO A 49 -0.83 -31.53 18.32
C PRO A 49 0.22 -30.40 18.32
N SER A 50 0.91 -30.19 17.20
CA SER A 50 1.75 -29.00 17.04
C SER A 50 0.94 -27.83 16.46
N VAL A 51 1.31 -26.61 16.82
CA VAL A 51 0.76 -25.38 16.23
C VAL A 51 1.67 -24.87 15.11
N SER A 52 1.08 -24.40 14.02
CA SER A 52 1.77 -23.61 12.99
C SER A 52 1.03 -22.30 12.69
N LEU A 53 1.80 -21.25 12.38
CA LEU A 53 1.29 -19.98 11.90
C LEU A 53 1.48 -19.85 10.39
N GLY A 54 0.47 -19.34 9.70
CA GLY A 54 0.55 -18.97 8.30
C GLY A 54 1.51 -17.80 8.06
N SER A 55 1.97 -17.67 6.82
CA SER A 55 2.80 -16.54 6.40
C SER A 55 2.20 -15.91 5.13
N PRO A 56 1.17 -15.05 5.26
CA PRO A 56 0.48 -14.48 4.11
C PRO A 56 1.32 -13.37 3.45
N SER A 57 1.09 -13.15 2.16
CA SER A 57 1.62 -12.02 1.40
C SER A 57 0.48 -11.25 0.74
N LEU A 58 0.52 -9.92 0.79
CA LEU A 58 -0.46 -9.03 0.17
C LEU A 58 0.17 -7.71 -0.22
N ALA A 59 -0.43 -6.99 -1.16
CA ALA A 59 -0.10 -5.59 -1.40
C ALA A 59 -0.51 -4.74 -0.17
N GLU A 60 0.31 -3.75 0.19
CA GLU A 60 0.01 -2.83 1.29
C GLU A 60 -1.21 -1.94 0.97
N GLY A 61 -1.32 -1.53 -0.30
CA GLY A 61 -2.39 -0.71 -0.85
C GLY A 61 -2.05 0.77 -0.78
N ASN A 62 -2.55 1.55 -1.74
CA ASN A 62 -2.19 2.96 -1.84
C ASN A 62 -2.88 3.88 -0.80
N VAL A 63 -4.02 3.44 -0.24
CA VAL A 63 -4.87 4.22 0.67
C VAL A 63 -5.69 3.35 1.60
N GLY A 64 -5.95 3.86 2.81
CA GLY A 64 -6.87 3.23 3.75
C GLY A 64 -6.23 2.04 4.46
N THR A 65 -7.00 0.97 4.68
CA THR A 65 -6.49 -0.22 5.36
C THR A 65 -6.93 -1.52 4.68
N SER A 66 -6.08 -2.53 4.76
CA SER A 66 -6.35 -3.90 4.36
C SER A 66 -6.14 -4.85 5.55
N VAL A 67 -6.52 -6.13 5.40
CA VAL A 67 -6.41 -7.12 6.48
C VAL A 67 -5.63 -8.34 5.99
N ALA A 68 -4.50 -8.60 6.63
CA ALA A 68 -3.74 -9.83 6.50
C ALA A 68 -4.25 -10.86 7.52
N ASN A 69 -4.70 -12.02 7.04
CA ASN A 69 -5.20 -13.09 7.90
C ASN A 69 -4.12 -14.15 8.14
N VAL A 70 -3.60 -14.20 9.36
CA VAL A 70 -2.65 -15.23 9.78
C VAL A 70 -3.42 -16.45 10.26
N GLY A 71 -3.40 -17.52 9.47
CA GLY A 71 -3.98 -18.80 9.88
C GLY A 71 -3.22 -19.41 11.05
N VAL A 72 -3.93 -19.83 12.09
CA VAL A 72 -3.37 -20.61 13.20
C VAL A 72 -3.88 -22.04 13.06
N THR A 73 -3.00 -23.01 12.85
CA THR A 73 -3.40 -24.39 12.53
C THR A 73 -2.81 -25.42 13.48
N LEU A 74 -3.57 -26.48 13.76
CA LEU A 74 -3.13 -27.67 14.49
C LEU A 74 -2.74 -28.78 13.50
N SER A 75 -1.75 -29.59 13.86
CA SER A 75 -1.36 -30.78 13.07
C SER A 75 -2.38 -31.92 13.13
N ALA A 76 -3.21 -31.94 14.16
CA ALA A 76 -4.29 -32.90 14.38
C ALA A 76 -5.40 -32.25 15.22
N VAL A 77 -6.61 -32.80 15.14
CA VAL A 77 -7.74 -32.36 15.97
C VAL A 77 -7.46 -32.67 17.44
N ALA A 78 -7.86 -31.77 18.33
CA ALA A 78 -7.88 -32.01 19.78
C ALA A 78 -9.33 -32.22 20.27
N GLY A 79 -9.50 -33.08 21.27
CA GLY A 79 -10.77 -33.31 21.98
C GLY A 79 -11.12 -32.18 22.96
N THR A 80 -10.21 -31.22 23.14
CA THR A 80 -10.40 -30.05 24.01
C THR A 80 -9.99 -28.76 23.30
N ASP A 81 -10.49 -27.63 23.79
CA ASP A 81 -10.19 -26.31 23.23
C ASP A 81 -8.71 -25.95 23.38
N ILE A 82 -8.07 -25.54 22.28
CA ILE A 82 -6.68 -25.04 22.27
C ILE A 82 -6.69 -23.52 22.12
N THR A 83 -6.01 -22.83 23.03
CA THR A 83 -5.85 -21.37 22.96
C THR A 83 -4.40 -21.01 22.68
N VAL A 84 -4.18 -20.25 21.61
CA VAL A 84 -2.87 -19.75 21.18
C VAL A 84 -2.82 -18.24 21.34
N ALA A 85 -1.93 -17.73 22.19
CA ALA A 85 -1.64 -16.30 22.26
C ALA A 85 -0.78 -15.92 21.06
N VAL A 86 -1.28 -15.02 20.21
CA VAL A 86 -0.62 -14.55 18.99
C VAL A 86 -0.40 -13.04 19.07
N SER A 87 0.77 -12.57 18.66
CA SER A 87 1.09 -11.14 18.60
C SER A 87 1.98 -10.79 17.42
N THR A 88 1.84 -9.56 16.90
CA THR A 88 2.76 -8.99 15.91
C THR A 88 3.96 -8.29 16.57
N ALA A 89 5.03 -8.15 15.80
CA ALA A 89 6.20 -7.34 16.10
C ALA A 89 6.81 -6.79 14.80
N ASP A 90 7.56 -5.70 14.91
CA ASP A 90 8.21 -5.07 13.75
C ASP A 90 9.17 -6.06 13.06
N GLY A 91 9.12 -6.05 11.73
CA GLY A 91 10.14 -6.65 10.88
C GLY A 91 10.88 -5.52 10.17
N THR A 92 10.75 -5.46 8.85
CA THR A 92 11.13 -4.25 8.11
C THR A 92 9.99 -3.23 8.07
N ALA A 93 8.74 -3.71 8.07
CA ALA A 93 7.57 -2.87 8.33
C ALA A 93 7.51 -2.54 9.82
N THR A 94 7.33 -1.27 10.14
CA THR A 94 7.40 -0.71 11.49
C THR A 94 6.16 0.13 11.87
N LEU A 95 5.89 0.22 13.16
CA LEU A 95 4.88 1.16 13.68
C LEU A 95 5.30 2.64 13.51
N GLY A 96 6.59 2.91 13.26
CA GLY A 96 7.13 4.26 13.09
C GLY A 96 6.78 4.85 11.73
N ASP A 97 6.80 4.01 10.70
CA ASP A 97 6.44 4.35 9.32
C ASP A 97 4.93 4.19 9.06
N ASN A 98 4.23 3.56 10.02
CA ASN A 98 2.78 3.39 10.09
C ASN A 98 2.22 2.32 9.14
N ASP A 99 3.02 1.33 8.74
CA ASP A 99 2.66 0.29 7.76
C ASP A 99 1.58 -0.68 8.29
N TYR A 100 1.49 -0.85 9.62
CA TYR A 100 0.49 -1.73 10.23
C TYR A 100 0.07 -1.30 11.63
N LEU A 101 -1.03 -1.87 12.12
CA LEU A 101 -1.45 -1.73 13.50
C LEU A 101 -1.00 -2.92 14.34
N ALA A 102 -0.28 -2.65 15.44
CA ALA A 102 0.10 -3.67 16.40
C ALA A 102 -1.12 -4.46 16.89
N ALA A 103 -1.05 -5.79 16.82
CA ALA A 103 -2.15 -6.68 17.14
C ALA A 103 -1.67 -7.77 18.11
N SER A 104 -2.55 -8.14 19.05
CA SER A 104 -2.37 -9.32 19.88
C SER A 104 -3.72 -9.90 20.28
N SER A 105 -3.84 -11.23 20.32
CA SER A 105 -5.09 -11.92 20.66
C SER A 105 -4.84 -13.35 21.14
N ASN A 106 -5.83 -13.90 21.84
CA ASN A 106 -5.89 -15.33 22.17
C ASN A 106 -6.79 -16.02 21.14
N VAL A 107 -6.18 -16.70 20.18
CA VAL A 107 -6.91 -17.46 19.15
C VAL A 107 -7.39 -18.78 19.77
N LEU A 108 -8.70 -18.92 19.87
CA LEU A 108 -9.37 -20.15 20.30
C LEU A 108 -9.58 -21.07 19.09
N ILE A 109 -9.08 -22.30 19.19
CA ILE A 109 -9.38 -23.41 18.29
C ILE A 109 -10.26 -24.38 19.08
N PRO A 110 -11.59 -24.41 18.83
CA PRO A 110 -12.49 -25.27 19.57
C PRO A 110 -12.14 -26.75 19.40
N ALA A 111 -12.48 -27.56 20.39
CA ALA A 111 -12.43 -29.02 20.29
C ALA A 111 -13.08 -29.49 18.97
N GLY A 112 -12.46 -30.46 18.29
CA GLY A 112 -12.93 -30.92 16.99
C GLY A 112 -12.47 -30.09 15.78
N SER A 113 -11.87 -28.92 16.00
CA SER A 113 -11.42 -28.01 14.93
C SER A 113 -9.91 -28.10 14.69
N LEU A 114 -9.47 -27.71 13.48
CA LEU A 114 -8.06 -27.70 13.10
C LEU A 114 -7.45 -26.30 13.02
N SER A 115 -8.26 -25.24 13.07
CA SER A 115 -7.75 -23.90 12.76
C SER A 115 -8.53 -22.77 13.39
N GLY A 116 -7.83 -21.66 13.62
CA GLY A 116 -8.36 -20.34 13.88
C GLY A 116 -7.68 -19.28 13.00
N ASN A 117 -8.07 -18.03 13.16
CA ASN A 117 -7.51 -16.91 12.40
C ASN A 117 -7.08 -15.77 13.33
N PHE A 118 -5.99 -15.12 12.97
CA PHE A 118 -5.49 -13.90 13.59
C PHE A 118 -5.41 -12.78 12.55
N PRO A 119 -6.38 -11.86 12.50
CA PRO A 119 -6.37 -10.74 11.56
C PRO A 119 -5.39 -9.65 12.01
N VAL A 120 -4.63 -9.11 11.07
CA VAL A 120 -3.73 -7.98 11.27
C VAL A 120 -4.12 -6.89 10.27
N THR A 121 -4.34 -5.67 10.77
CA THR A 121 -4.64 -4.50 9.93
C THR A 121 -3.35 -3.93 9.36
N ILE A 122 -3.31 -3.80 8.04
CA ILE A 122 -2.24 -3.16 7.28
C ILE A 122 -2.75 -1.80 6.86
N ASN A 123 -1.95 -0.75 7.02
CA ASN A 123 -2.28 0.58 6.58
C ASN A 123 -1.62 0.79 5.23
N GLY A 124 -2.40 1.28 4.27
CA GLY A 124 -1.87 1.64 2.97
C GLY A 124 -1.48 3.11 2.91
N ASP A 125 -0.38 3.41 2.24
CA ASP A 125 0.01 4.77 1.87
C ASP A 125 0.58 4.80 0.46
N THR A 126 1.30 5.87 0.08
CA THR A 126 1.76 6.03 -1.31
C THR A 126 3.28 6.17 -1.42
N VAL A 127 3.99 5.96 -0.33
CA VAL A 127 5.43 6.07 -0.25
C VAL A 127 6.02 4.85 -0.93
N VAL A 128 6.93 5.08 -1.89
CA VAL A 128 7.56 3.95 -2.58
C VAL A 128 8.63 3.34 -1.70
N GLU A 129 8.41 2.10 -1.32
CA GLU A 129 9.24 1.34 -0.39
C GLU A 129 9.69 0.01 -1.03
N ALA A 130 10.51 -0.75 -0.30
CA ALA A 130 10.81 -2.13 -0.70
C ALA A 130 9.71 -3.05 -0.18
N ASP A 131 9.60 -4.29 -0.69
CA ASP A 131 8.75 -5.29 -0.04
C ASP A 131 9.18 -5.48 1.42
N GLU A 132 8.20 -5.47 2.32
CA GLU A 132 8.43 -5.44 3.75
C GLU A 132 7.84 -6.63 4.50
N THR A 133 8.18 -6.75 5.79
CA THR A 133 7.77 -7.88 6.63
C THR A 133 7.32 -7.46 8.01
N ILE A 134 6.29 -8.13 8.53
CA ILE A 134 5.85 -8.07 9.93
C ILE A 134 6.09 -9.45 10.55
N MET A 135 6.72 -9.49 11.73
CA MET A 135 6.93 -10.73 12.47
C MET A 135 5.68 -11.11 13.27
N VAL A 136 5.34 -12.40 13.30
CA VAL A 136 4.22 -12.94 14.09
C VAL A 136 4.71 -14.05 15.00
N SER A 137 4.40 -13.98 16.29
CA SER A 137 4.76 -15.00 17.28
C SER A 137 3.51 -15.62 17.88
N GLY A 138 3.54 -16.95 18.07
CA GLY A 138 2.46 -17.75 18.63
C GLY A 138 2.95 -18.60 19.79
N LEU A 139 2.32 -18.44 20.96
CA LEU A 139 2.58 -19.23 22.16
C LEU A 139 1.31 -19.95 22.60
N VAL A 140 1.36 -21.27 22.71
CA VAL A 140 0.25 -22.05 23.24
C VAL A 140 0.11 -21.81 24.74
N MET A 141 -1.07 -21.39 25.16
CA MET A 141 -1.38 -21.15 26.56
C MET A 141 -1.57 -22.50 27.25
N ARG A 142 -0.95 -22.68 28.43
CA ARG A 142 -1.05 -23.95 29.17
C ARG A 142 -2.51 -24.25 29.49
N GLN A 143 -3.02 -25.37 28.98
CA GLN A 143 -4.28 -25.93 29.45
C GLN A 143 -4.05 -26.53 30.85
N SER A 144 -4.97 -26.29 31.78
CA SER A 144 -4.86 -26.82 33.14
C SER A 144 -4.90 -28.35 33.11
N GLY A 145 -3.79 -29.01 33.49
CA GLY A 145 -3.72 -30.47 33.59
C GLY A 145 -2.98 -31.19 32.45
N ALA A 146 -2.59 -30.49 31.37
CA ALA A 146 -1.79 -31.08 30.30
C ALA A 146 -0.28 -31.11 30.65
N PRO A 147 0.42 -32.27 30.53
CA PRO A 147 1.84 -32.38 30.82
C PRO A 147 2.75 -31.76 29.74
N ASP A 148 2.26 -31.61 28.50
CA ASP A 148 3.07 -31.15 27.37
C ASP A 148 2.87 -29.68 27.04
N ARG A 149 3.99 -28.94 27.04
CA ARG A 149 4.07 -27.62 26.41
C ARG A 149 4.30 -27.82 24.92
N MET A 150 3.33 -27.47 24.09
CA MET A 150 3.56 -27.30 22.66
C MET A 150 4.64 -26.22 22.45
N PRO A 151 5.62 -26.45 21.55
CA PRO A 151 6.64 -25.45 21.25
C PRO A 151 5.99 -24.19 20.64
N PRO A 152 6.60 -23.00 20.82
CA PRO A 152 6.15 -21.79 20.16
C PRO A 152 6.25 -21.94 18.63
N SER A 153 5.40 -21.21 17.91
CA SER A 153 5.43 -21.13 16.45
C SER A 153 5.58 -19.67 16.03
N ASN A 154 6.32 -19.43 14.95
CA ASN A 154 6.49 -18.10 14.36
C ASN A 154 5.93 -18.10 12.93
N GLY A 155 5.57 -16.91 12.45
CA GLY A 155 5.15 -16.66 11.08
C GLY A 155 5.58 -15.26 10.63
N THR A 156 5.38 -14.95 9.36
CA THR A 156 5.73 -13.65 8.77
C THR A 156 4.64 -13.20 7.81
N ILE A 157 4.20 -11.95 7.93
CA ILE A 157 3.37 -11.30 6.91
C ILE A 157 4.31 -10.56 5.97
N THR A 158 4.17 -10.72 4.65
CA THR A 158 4.91 -9.94 3.65
C THR A 158 4.00 -8.88 3.05
N LEU A 159 4.43 -7.62 3.11
CA LEU A 159 3.79 -6.50 2.42
C LEU A 159 4.52 -6.28 1.11
N LEU A 160 3.80 -6.37 -0.01
CA LEU A 160 4.35 -6.13 -1.34
C LEU A 160 4.14 -4.66 -1.68
N ASN A 161 5.21 -3.95 -2.06
CA ASN A 161 5.10 -2.56 -2.46
C ASN A 161 4.28 -2.47 -3.76
N ASP A 162 3.13 -1.81 -3.71
CA ASP A 162 2.28 -1.53 -4.87
C ASP A 162 2.24 -0.05 -5.26
N ASP A 163 3.14 0.74 -4.68
CA ASP A 163 3.36 2.13 -5.03
C ASP A 163 4.26 2.33 -6.24
N THR A 164 3.90 3.31 -7.07
CA THR A 164 4.64 3.67 -8.30
C THR A 164 5.49 4.90 -8.07
N ALA A 165 6.77 4.86 -8.47
CA ALA A 165 7.66 6.03 -8.46
C ALA A 165 7.75 6.64 -9.86
N SER A 166 6.95 7.68 -10.12
CA SER A 166 7.24 8.61 -11.22
C SER A 166 8.08 9.78 -10.73
N GLU A 167 8.76 10.46 -11.64
CA GLU A 167 9.50 11.70 -11.34
C GLU A 167 9.35 12.59 -12.55
N LEU A 168 8.34 13.46 -12.51
CA LEU A 168 8.03 14.34 -13.62
C LEU A 168 8.88 15.60 -13.51
N SER A 169 9.06 16.31 -14.61
CA SER A 169 9.73 17.61 -14.61
C SER A 169 9.38 18.35 -15.89
N LEU A 170 9.39 19.68 -15.82
CA LEU A 170 9.21 20.55 -16.98
C LEU A 170 10.30 21.63 -17.06
N ASN A 171 10.61 22.02 -18.29
CA ASN A 171 11.41 23.20 -18.60
C ASN A 171 10.82 23.89 -19.83
N LEU A 172 10.62 25.20 -19.74
CA LEU A 172 10.01 25.99 -20.80
C LEU A 172 10.95 27.10 -21.27
N THR A 173 11.11 27.22 -22.59
CA THR A 173 11.88 28.30 -23.22
C THR A 173 11.05 29.00 -24.29
N ALA A 174 11.31 30.29 -24.51
CA ALA A 174 10.66 31.10 -25.53
C ALA A 174 11.67 31.72 -26.49
N ALA A 175 11.34 31.79 -27.78
CA ALA A 175 12.12 32.51 -28.78
C ALA A 175 11.21 33.08 -29.89
N PRO A 176 11.53 34.26 -30.46
CA PRO A 176 12.59 35.17 -30.03
C PRO A 176 12.22 35.96 -28.76
N ASP A 177 13.21 36.39 -27.97
CA ASP A 177 13.07 37.41 -26.92
C ASP A 177 14.18 38.46 -27.11
N PRO A 178 13.87 39.73 -27.41
CA PRO A 178 12.52 40.32 -27.51
C PRO A 178 11.80 40.01 -28.83
N VAL A 179 10.48 40.23 -28.87
CA VAL A 179 9.60 39.98 -30.04
C VAL A 179 8.75 41.22 -30.39
N PHE A 180 8.52 41.47 -31.68
CA PHE A 180 7.69 42.61 -32.10
C PHE A 180 6.18 42.31 -31.97
N PRO A 181 5.32 43.33 -31.82
CA PRO A 181 3.87 43.19 -31.98
C PRO A 181 3.51 42.57 -33.35
N GLY A 182 2.59 41.60 -33.36
CA GLY A 182 2.27 40.79 -34.54
C GLY A 182 3.31 39.73 -34.91
N GLY A 183 4.43 39.66 -34.19
CA GLY A 183 5.46 38.66 -34.37
C GLY A 183 5.06 37.28 -33.85
N THR A 184 5.77 36.26 -34.33
CA THR A 184 5.59 34.88 -33.89
C THR A 184 6.48 34.59 -32.69
N LEU A 185 5.89 34.00 -31.64
CA LEU A 185 6.62 33.39 -30.53
C LEU A 185 6.54 31.88 -30.64
N THR A 186 7.70 31.23 -30.47
CA THR A 186 7.80 29.77 -30.37
C THR A 186 8.22 29.43 -28.95
N TYR A 187 7.39 28.63 -28.29
CA TYR A 187 7.64 28.05 -26.99
C TYR A 187 8.02 26.58 -27.15
N THR A 188 9.12 26.18 -26.52
CA THR A 188 9.56 24.80 -26.44
C THR A 188 9.42 24.34 -25.00
N LEU A 189 8.48 23.43 -24.77
CA LEU A 189 8.27 22.78 -23.47
C LEU A 189 8.94 21.41 -23.52
N ASN A 190 9.99 21.24 -22.73
CA ASN A 190 10.65 19.95 -22.54
C ASN A 190 10.14 19.34 -21.24
N GLY A 191 9.63 18.13 -21.29
CA GLY A 191 9.27 17.37 -20.10
C GLY A 191 9.98 16.04 -20.05
N ASN A 192 10.06 15.45 -18.87
CA ASN A 192 10.71 14.17 -18.67
C ASN A 192 10.06 13.41 -17.52
N ASN A 193 9.88 12.10 -17.69
CA ASN A 193 9.64 11.18 -16.57
C ASN A 193 10.95 10.44 -16.27
N ALA A 194 11.64 10.83 -15.19
CA ALA A 194 12.89 10.22 -14.74
C ALA A 194 12.67 9.06 -13.75
N GLY A 195 11.43 8.82 -13.34
CA GLY A 195 11.10 7.81 -12.34
C GLY A 195 11.28 6.41 -12.92
N PRO A 196 11.44 5.39 -12.08
CA PRO A 196 11.49 4.00 -12.55
C PRO A 196 10.19 3.54 -13.21
N ASP A 197 9.05 4.18 -12.93
CA ASP A 197 7.72 3.76 -13.41
C ASP A 197 7.05 4.78 -14.36
N PRO A 198 6.19 4.31 -15.29
CA PRO A 198 5.35 5.20 -16.08
C PRO A 198 4.36 5.99 -15.21
N ALA A 199 4.19 7.28 -15.48
CA ALA A 199 3.22 8.09 -14.77
C ALA A 199 1.79 7.86 -15.32
N VAL A 200 0.87 7.50 -14.45
CA VAL A 200 -0.53 7.20 -14.80
C VAL A 200 -1.32 8.50 -14.94
N ALA A 201 -2.15 8.58 -15.99
CA ALA A 201 -3.05 9.71 -16.25
C ALA A 201 -2.34 11.08 -16.23
N ALA A 202 -1.21 11.17 -16.91
CA ALA A 202 -0.43 12.41 -16.99
C ALA A 202 -1.21 13.53 -17.69
N GLN A 203 -1.11 14.74 -17.15
CA GLN A 203 -1.73 15.95 -17.67
C GLN A 203 -0.70 17.08 -17.72
N VAL A 204 -0.62 17.76 -18.86
CA VAL A 204 0.14 19.01 -19.01
C VAL A 204 -0.84 20.15 -19.24
N THR A 205 -0.71 21.22 -18.46
CA THR A 205 -1.45 22.47 -18.64
C THR A 205 -0.51 23.59 -19.04
N ILE A 206 -0.94 24.43 -19.97
CA ILE A 206 -0.16 25.59 -20.43
C ILE A 206 -1.10 26.80 -20.47
N ASN A 207 -0.73 27.86 -19.77
CA ASN A 207 -1.47 29.12 -19.71
C ASN A 207 -0.65 30.23 -20.34
N PHE A 208 -1.20 30.92 -21.35
CA PHE A 208 -0.53 31.99 -22.07
C PHE A 208 -1.51 33.10 -22.44
N ALA A 209 -1.01 34.33 -22.54
CA ALA A 209 -1.81 35.52 -22.86
C ALA A 209 -1.84 35.90 -24.35
N THR A 210 -0.93 35.35 -25.15
CA THR A 210 -0.82 35.61 -26.60
C THR A 210 -1.89 34.87 -27.42
N GLU A 211 -2.00 35.17 -28.71
CA GLU A 211 -2.98 34.52 -29.60
C GLU A 211 -2.47 33.14 -30.04
N PHE A 212 -3.26 32.08 -29.82
CA PHE A 212 -2.90 30.72 -30.23
C PHE A 212 -2.73 30.61 -31.76
N ALA A 213 -1.68 29.95 -32.22
CA ALA A 213 -1.48 29.64 -33.65
C ALA A 213 -1.44 28.13 -33.91
N SER A 214 -0.56 27.38 -33.25
CA SER A 214 -0.47 25.93 -33.41
C SER A 214 0.20 25.24 -32.22
N LEU A 215 -0.06 23.94 -32.08
CA LEU A 215 0.58 23.08 -31.08
C LEU A 215 1.03 21.77 -31.76
N LEU A 216 2.27 21.36 -31.51
CA LEU A 216 2.78 20.03 -31.80
C LEU A 216 3.08 19.32 -30.47
N ALA A 217 2.28 18.30 -30.16
CA ALA A 217 2.40 17.49 -28.94
C ALA A 217 2.27 15.99 -29.30
N PRO A 218 3.33 15.34 -29.81
CA PRO A 218 3.24 13.99 -30.35
C PRO A 218 2.79 12.95 -29.30
N GLY A 219 1.75 12.18 -29.62
CA GLY A 219 1.23 11.13 -28.73
C GLY A 219 0.26 11.60 -27.65
N TRP A 220 0.11 12.91 -27.45
CA TRP A 220 -0.79 13.49 -26.46
C TRP A 220 -2.12 13.90 -27.08
N THR A 221 -3.19 13.84 -26.28
CA THR A 221 -4.51 14.36 -26.67
C THR A 221 -4.70 15.72 -26.04
N CYS A 222 -4.82 16.77 -26.86
CA CYS A 222 -4.87 18.16 -26.37
C CYS A 222 -6.17 18.87 -26.73
N THR A 223 -6.70 19.63 -25.77
CA THR A 223 -7.73 20.65 -26.01
C THR A 223 -7.05 22.01 -26.13
N THR A 224 -7.25 22.68 -27.26
CA THR A 224 -6.60 23.98 -27.56
C THR A 224 -7.63 25.08 -27.78
N PRO A 225 -7.26 26.36 -27.58
CA PRO A 225 -8.05 27.49 -28.07
C PRO A 225 -8.21 27.46 -29.60
N ALA A 226 -9.16 28.24 -30.11
CA ALA A 226 -9.23 28.52 -31.53
C ALA A 226 -8.06 29.42 -31.95
N VAL A 227 -7.60 29.29 -33.20
CA VAL A 227 -6.54 30.13 -33.75
C VAL A 227 -6.92 31.61 -33.66
N GLY A 228 -6.00 32.45 -33.19
CA GLY A 228 -6.21 33.89 -32.98
C GLY A 228 -6.77 34.26 -31.60
N PHE A 229 -7.04 33.28 -30.73
CA PHE A 229 -7.55 33.52 -29.38
C PHE A 229 -6.53 33.09 -28.32
N GLY A 230 -6.46 33.82 -27.21
CA GLY A 230 -5.71 33.39 -26.03
C GLY A 230 -6.47 32.33 -25.24
N GLY A 231 -5.81 31.71 -24.28
CA GLY A 231 -6.44 30.75 -23.37
C GLY A 231 -5.47 29.73 -22.79
N ALA A 232 -6.04 28.65 -22.27
CA ALA A 232 -5.31 27.53 -21.72
C ALA A 232 -5.32 26.34 -22.68
N ILE A 233 -4.22 25.58 -22.69
CA ILE A 233 -4.14 24.26 -23.30
C ILE A 233 -4.13 23.22 -22.19
N ASN A 234 -4.87 22.13 -22.40
CA ASN A 234 -4.82 20.95 -21.55
C ASN A 234 -4.53 19.72 -22.41
N CYS A 235 -3.42 19.05 -22.15
CA CYS A 235 -3.01 17.83 -22.84
C CYS A 235 -3.01 16.65 -21.86
N THR A 236 -3.52 15.50 -22.28
CA THR A 236 -3.55 14.28 -21.47
C THR A 236 -2.90 13.10 -22.18
N LEU A 237 -2.31 12.20 -21.39
CA LEU A 237 -1.76 10.92 -21.81
C LEU A 237 -2.06 9.86 -20.74
N ALA A 238 -2.64 8.73 -21.14
CA ALA A 238 -3.09 7.71 -20.19
C ALA A 238 -1.92 7.10 -19.38
N SER A 239 -0.75 6.96 -19.99
CA SER A 239 0.47 6.49 -19.35
C SER A 239 1.66 7.17 -20.02
N LEU A 240 2.39 7.98 -19.25
CA LEU A 240 3.61 8.64 -19.70
C LEU A 240 4.80 7.70 -19.45
N PRO A 241 5.40 7.09 -20.49
CA PRO A 241 6.56 6.24 -20.32
C PRO A 241 7.76 7.04 -19.80
N LEU A 242 8.79 6.31 -19.35
CA LEU A 242 10.07 6.89 -18.97
C LEU A 242 10.71 7.63 -20.15
N GLY A 243 11.41 8.71 -19.80
CA GLY A 243 12.19 9.50 -20.74
C GLY A 243 11.54 10.84 -21.12
N ALA A 244 12.23 11.52 -22.04
CA ALA A 244 11.90 12.89 -22.41
C ALA A 244 10.79 12.96 -23.47
N PHE A 245 9.95 13.98 -23.37
CA PHE A 245 9.00 14.39 -24.39
C PHE A 245 9.12 15.90 -24.61
N GLN A 246 8.58 16.38 -25.73
CA GLN A 246 8.63 17.80 -26.06
C GLN A 246 7.35 18.26 -26.73
N PHE A 247 6.86 19.42 -26.33
CA PHE A 247 5.84 20.17 -27.06
C PHE A 247 6.45 21.41 -27.70
N THR A 248 5.95 21.76 -28.89
CA THR A 248 6.21 23.04 -29.54
C THR A 248 4.90 23.79 -29.68
N LEU A 249 4.79 24.93 -28.99
CA LEU A 249 3.63 25.82 -29.07
C LEU A 249 4.05 27.07 -29.83
N VAL A 250 3.27 27.45 -30.84
CA VAL A 250 3.45 28.70 -31.58
C VAL A 250 2.28 29.62 -31.29
N THR A 251 2.60 30.87 -30.95
CA THR A 251 1.62 31.93 -30.73
C THR A 251 1.99 33.18 -31.51
N THR A 252 1.02 34.09 -31.64
CA THR A 252 1.22 35.40 -32.23
C THR A 252 1.07 36.46 -31.14
N VAL A 253 2.01 37.39 -31.09
CA VAL A 253 1.91 38.55 -30.19
C VAL A 253 0.81 39.48 -30.70
N PRO A 254 -0.16 39.89 -29.87
CA PRO A 254 -1.19 40.83 -30.29
C PRO A 254 -0.58 42.09 -30.90
N THR A 255 -1.15 42.57 -32.00
CA THR A 255 -0.67 43.82 -32.64
C THR A 255 -0.88 45.06 -31.77
N SER A 256 -1.73 44.96 -30.75
CA SER A 256 -1.98 45.97 -29.72
C SER A 256 -0.95 45.96 -28.56
N ALA A 257 -0.04 44.98 -28.52
CA ALA A 257 0.98 44.89 -27.48
C ALA A 257 1.91 46.11 -27.51
N LEU A 258 2.17 46.69 -26.34
CA LEU A 258 3.01 47.89 -26.21
C LEU A 258 4.48 47.50 -26.03
N PRO A 259 5.43 48.26 -26.60
CA PRO A 259 6.85 48.06 -26.34
C PRO A 259 7.16 48.07 -24.83
N GLY A 260 7.94 47.08 -24.38
CA GLY A 260 8.30 46.88 -22.98
C GLY A 260 7.29 46.09 -22.14
N GLN A 261 6.13 45.70 -22.68
CA GLN A 261 5.27 44.71 -22.01
C GLN A 261 5.98 43.37 -21.88
N THR A 262 5.72 42.65 -20.78
CA THR A 262 6.10 41.25 -20.60
C THR A 262 4.96 40.35 -21.02
N LEU A 263 5.30 39.28 -21.73
CA LEU A 263 4.41 38.23 -22.15
C LEU A 263 4.79 36.97 -21.37
N ASP A 264 3.85 36.55 -20.54
CA ASP A 264 4.08 35.52 -19.53
C ASP A 264 3.46 34.21 -20.03
N ILE A 265 4.17 33.10 -19.79
CA ILE A 265 3.65 31.77 -20.03
C ILE A 265 4.07 30.86 -18.88
N ASP A 266 3.12 30.07 -18.41
CA ASP A 266 3.33 29.07 -17.36
C ASP A 266 2.86 27.71 -17.86
N ALA A 267 3.58 26.66 -17.47
CA ALA A 267 3.22 25.29 -17.72
C ALA A 267 3.36 24.45 -16.45
N ALA A 268 2.47 23.48 -16.30
CA ALA A 268 2.47 22.53 -15.20
C ALA A 268 2.25 21.11 -15.73
N ILE A 269 2.91 20.13 -15.12
CA ILE A 269 2.62 18.70 -15.32
C ILE A 269 2.10 18.08 -14.01
N SER A 270 1.17 17.14 -14.12
CA SER A 270 0.69 16.32 -13.01
C SER A 270 0.34 14.91 -13.48
N SER A 271 0.20 13.98 -12.54
CA SER A 271 -0.25 12.60 -12.76
C SER A 271 -1.05 12.08 -11.58
N ALA A 272 -1.67 10.91 -11.75
CA ALA A 272 -2.22 10.13 -10.64
C ALA A 272 -1.15 9.27 -9.93
N SER A 273 -0.01 9.03 -10.58
CA SER A 273 1.16 8.43 -9.94
C SER A 273 1.85 9.43 -9.00
N ASN A 274 2.49 8.90 -7.96
CA ASN A 274 3.32 9.68 -7.06
C ASN A 274 4.58 10.19 -7.75
N ASP A 275 4.96 11.41 -7.37
CA ASP A 275 6.10 12.14 -7.91
C ASP A 275 7.10 12.42 -6.78
N ALA A 276 8.36 12.02 -6.98
CA ALA A 276 9.38 12.12 -5.94
C ALA A 276 9.85 13.57 -5.70
N ILE A 277 9.77 14.47 -6.69
CA ILE A 277 10.18 15.86 -6.58
C ILE A 277 9.12 16.79 -7.20
N PRO A 278 7.92 16.92 -6.59
CA PRO A 278 6.83 17.70 -7.19
C PRO A 278 7.14 19.18 -7.48
N ALA A 279 8.20 19.73 -6.88
CA ALA A 279 8.63 21.11 -7.04
C ALA A 279 9.18 21.45 -8.43
N ASN A 280 9.59 20.47 -9.25
CA ASN A 280 10.10 20.68 -10.60
C ASN A 280 9.02 20.52 -11.71
N ASN A 281 7.76 20.33 -11.31
CA ASN A 281 6.63 20.14 -12.21
C ASN A 281 6.01 21.44 -12.72
N LEU A 282 6.52 22.58 -12.26
CA LEU A 282 6.07 23.91 -12.64
C LEU A 282 7.22 24.65 -13.33
N THR A 283 6.94 25.28 -14.46
CA THR A 283 7.90 26.12 -15.17
C THR A 283 7.18 27.30 -15.78
N GLY A 284 7.87 28.43 -15.93
CA GLY A 284 7.36 29.58 -16.64
C GLY A 284 8.51 30.36 -17.28
N THR A 285 8.17 31.19 -18.26
CA THR A 285 9.13 32.14 -18.84
C THR A 285 8.42 33.42 -19.23
N MET A 286 9.19 34.51 -19.28
CA MET A 286 8.73 35.81 -19.74
C MET A 286 9.40 36.13 -21.07
N THR A 287 8.73 36.92 -21.89
CA THR A 287 9.32 37.48 -23.11
C THR A 287 8.94 38.95 -23.24
N THR A 288 9.88 39.80 -23.67
CA THR A 288 9.65 41.24 -23.76
C THR A 288 9.22 41.67 -25.15
N VAL A 289 8.26 42.61 -25.22
CA VAL A 289 7.80 43.20 -26.48
C VAL A 289 8.79 44.26 -26.95
N ALA A 290 9.38 44.07 -28.13
CA ALA A 290 10.30 45.01 -28.77
C ALA A 290 9.59 46.27 -29.26
N ALA A 291 10.30 47.40 -29.22
CA ALA A 291 9.87 48.61 -29.92
C ALA A 291 10.08 48.45 -31.43
N LEU A 292 9.06 48.77 -32.24
CA LEU A 292 9.21 48.82 -33.70
C LEU A 292 10.35 49.79 -34.08
N PRO A 293 11.14 49.48 -35.12
CA PRO A 293 12.20 50.36 -35.57
C PRO A 293 11.63 51.74 -35.93
N SER A 294 12.28 52.81 -35.46
CA SER A 294 11.89 54.17 -35.82
C SER A 294 12.10 54.39 -37.33
N ILE A 295 11.09 54.97 -37.98
CA ILE A 295 11.24 55.40 -39.37
C ILE A 295 12.19 56.61 -39.33
N PRO A 296 13.35 56.60 -40.03
CA PRO A 296 14.21 57.76 -40.07
C PRO A 296 13.43 58.93 -40.68
N ALA A 297 13.46 60.07 -39.99
CA ALA A 297 12.81 61.28 -40.48
C ALA A 297 13.37 61.61 -41.88
N VAL A 298 12.50 61.60 -42.89
CA VAL A 298 12.85 62.11 -44.21
C VAL A 298 13.07 63.61 -44.05
N ALA A 299 14.33 64.04 -44.08
CA ALA A 299 14.65 65.45 -44.19
C ALA A 299 14.11 65.95 -45.53
N ILE A 300 13.08 66.80 -45.51
CA ILE A 300 12.61 67.51 -46.70
C ILE A 300 13.66 68.61 -46.97
N PRO A 301 14.41 68.57 -48.09
CA PRO A 301 15.30 69.66 -48.44
C PRO A 301 14.44 70.90 -48.78
N VAL A 302 14.80 72.03 -48.15
CA VAL A 302 14.24 73.36 -48.43
C VAL A 302 14.87 73.94 -49.68
#